data_AF-I0AHI8-F1
#
_entry.id   AF-I0AHI8-F1
#
_cell.length_a   1.000
_cell.length_b   1.000
_cell.length_c   1.000
_cell.angle_alpha   90.00
_cell.angle_beta   90.00
_cell.angle_gamma   90.00
#
_symmetry.space_group_name_H-M   'P 1'
#
loop_
_entity.id
_entity.type
_entity.pdbx_description
1 polymer ?
#
loop_
_entity_poly.entity_id
_entity_poly.type
_entity_poly.pdbx_seq_one_letter_code
_entity_poly.pdbx_strand_id
1 'polypeptide(L)'
;MSNFFTDNKFRFLLLLAIVFFATLYLLFNSYGVIKYVRLKSELNELNKKIEQLEKENKNLESEIDSIKKGYPSKIEKIAREKYDMIKPNEKKIEFEEED
;
A
#
# COMPACT_ATOMS: atom_id res chain seq x y z
N MET A 1 -20.47 -30.81 -51.73
CA MET A 1 -19.98 -29.66 -50.94
C MET A 1 -21.19 -28.86 -50.51
N SER A 2 -21.19 -28.31 -49.29
CA SER A 2 -22.25 -27.59 -48.58
C SER A 2 -23.48 -28.38 -48.08
N ASN A 3 -23.58 -28.51 -46.75
CA ASN A 3 -24.81 -28.38 -45.93
C ASN A 3 -24.48 -28.30 -44.42
N PHE A 4 -23.29 -27.82 -44.05
CA PHE A 4 -22.90 -27.65 -42.64
C PHE A 4 -23.57 -26.42 -41.98
N PHE A 5 -24.12 -25.50 -42.78
CA PHE A 5 -24.61 -24.18 -42.35
C PHE A 5 -26.11 -24.12 -42.00
N THR A 6 -26.85 -25.23 -42.14
CA THR A 6 -28.32 -25.28 -41.97
C THR A 6 -28.78 -25.99 -40.70
N ASP A 7 -27.87 -26.57 -39.92
CA ASP A 7 -28.22 -27.28 -38.69
C ASP A 7 -28.42 -26.31 -37.52
N ASN A 8 -29.58 -26.39 -36.85
CA ASN A 8 -29.93 -25.51 -35.72
C ASN A 8 -28.92 -25.62 -34.57
N LYS A 9 -28.30 -26.79 -34.39
CA LYS A 9 -27.23 -27.04 -33.43
C LYS A 9 -25.95 -26.27 -33.76
N PHE A 10 -25.59 -26.21 -35.05
CA PHE A 10 -24.43 -25.46 -35.52
C PHE A 10 -24.63 -23.96 -35.34
N ARG A 11 -25.82 -23.43 -35.67
CA ARG A 11 -26.18 -22.02 -35.43
C ARG A 11 -26.13 -21.66 -33.94
N PHE A 12 -26.64 -22.55 -33.08
CA PHE A 12 -26.59 -22.35 -31.63
C PHE A 12 -25.14 -22.35 -31.11
N LEU A 13 -24.30 -23.30 -31.54
CA LEU A 13 -22.87 -23.32 -31.21
C LEU A 13 -22.15 -22.05 -31.67
N LEU A 14 -22.48 -21.55 -32.87
CA LEU A 14 -21.89 -20.34 -33.41
C LEU A 14 -22.29 -19.10 -32.59
N LEU A 15 -23.57 -18.99 -32.20
CA LEU A 15 -24.03 -17.94 -31.29
C LEU A 15 -23.33 -18.01 -29.93
N LEU A 16 -23.18 -19.21 -29.38
CA LEU A 16 -22.54 -19.41 -28.08
C LEU A 16 -21.05 -19.03 -28.12
N ALA A 17 -20.36 -19.36 -29.21
CA ALA A 17 -18.99 -18.92 -29.47
C ALA A 17 -18.89 -17.40 -29.57
N ILE A 18 -19.80 -16.73 -30.29
CA ILE A 18 -19.82 -15.27 -30.42
C ILE A 18 -20.00 -14.61 -29.05
N VAL A 19 -20.98 -15.07 -28.26
CA VAL A 19 -21.22 -14.55 -26.91
C VAL A 19 -20.00 -14.76 -26.03
N PHE A 20 -19.37 -15.94 -26.09
CA PHE A 20 -18.17 -16.24 -25.33
C PHE A 20 -16.99 -15.33 -25.69
N PHE A 21 -16.72 -15.09 -26.98
CA PHE A 21 -15.66 -14.16 -27.38
C PHE A 21 -16.00 -12.71 -27.03
N ALA A 22 -17.27 -12.31 -27.11
CA ALA A 22 -17.70 -10.97 -26.71
C ALA A 22 -17.53 -10.73 -25.20
N THR A 23 -17.85 -11.72 -24.36
CA THR A 23 -17.64 -11.63 -22.91
C THR A 23 -16.16 -11.62 -22.56
N LEU A 24 -15.35 -12.47 -23.20
CA LEU A 24 -13.89 -12.43 -23.04
C LEU A 24 -13.32 -11.07 -23.46
N TYR A 25 -13.75 -10.51 -24.58
CA TYR A 25 -13.32 -9.19 -25.00
C TYR A 25 -13.70 -8.13 -23.96
N LEU A 26 -14.94 -8.10 -23.46
CA LEU A 26 -15.34 -7.15 -22.41
C LEU A 26 -14.53 -7.28 -21.11
N LEU A 27 -14.16 -8.50 -20.72
CA LEU A 27 -13.40 -8.74 -19.49
C LEU A 27 -11.91 -8.40 -19.64
N PHE A 28 -11.31 -8.75 -20.78
CA PHE A 28 -9.86 -8.68 -21.03
C PHE A 28 -9.41 -7.50 -21.90
N ASN A 29 -10.33 -6.66 -22.40
CA ASN A 29 -9.96 -5.47 -23.14
C ASN A 29 -9.16 -4.47 -22.28
N SER A 30 -8.47 -3.54 -22.93
CA SER A 30 -7.67 -2.47 -22.33
C SER A 30 -8.44 -1.53 -21.39
N TYR A 31 -9.78 -1.57 -21.43
CA TYR A 31 -10.72 -0.89 -20.51
C TYR A 31 -11.65 -1.88 -19.80
N GLY A 32 -11.30 -3.17 -19.79
CA GLY A 32 -12.11 -4.23 -19.21
C GLY A 32 -12.21 -4.15 -17.69
N VAL A 33 -13.16 -4.92 -17.16
CA VAL A 33 -13.51 -4.92 -15.73
C VAL A 33 -12.31 -5.26 -14.84
N ILE A 34 -11.46 -6.19 -15.27
CA ILE A 34 -10.27 -6.61 -14.50
C ILE A 34 -9.32 -5.44 -14.27
N LYS A 35 -9.07 -4.62 -15.30
CA LYS A 35 -8.21 -3.45 -15.19
C LYS A 35 -8.82 -2.38 -14.29
N TYR A 36 -10.13 -2.16 -14.39
CA TYR A 36 -10.83 -1.21 -13.53
C TYR A 36 -10.70 -1.59 -12.05
N VAL A 37 -10.91 -2.87 -11.72
CA VAL A 37 -10.79 -3.36 -10.34
C VAL A 37 -9.35 -3.22 -9.83
N ARG A 38 -8.35 -3.58 -10.64
CA ARG A 38 -6.93 -3.39 -10.26
C ARG A 38 -6.60 -1.92 -10.02
N LEU A 39 -6.99 -1.03 -10.94
CA LEU A 39 -6.72 0.40 -10.82
C LEU A 39 -7.43 1.02 -9.60
N LYS A 40 -8.66 0.58 -9.31
CA LYS A 40 -9.38 1.00 -8.10
C LYS A 40 -8.67 0.54 -6.83
N SER A 41 -8.09 -0.66 -6.83
CA SER A 41 -7.29 -1.16 -5.70
C SER A 41 -6.01 -0.34 -5.52
N GLU A 42 -5.27 -0.09 -6.60
CA GLU A 42 -4.05 0.73 -6.59
C GLU A 42 -4.33 2.15 -6.08
N LEU A 43 -5.43 2.78 -6.53
CA LEU A 43 -5.85 4.09 -6.03
C LEU A 43 -6.16 4.05 -4.52
N ASN A 44 -6.83 3.01 -4.05
CA ASN A 44 -7.15 2.86 -2.63
C ASN A 44 -5.89 2.66 -1.77
N GLU A 45 -4.94 1.85 -2.24
CA GLU A 45 -3.65 1.66 -1.58
C GLU A 45 -2.83 2.96 -1.55
N LEU A 46 -2.80 3.69 -2.66
CA LEU A 46 -2.09 4.97 -2.72
C LEU A 46 -2.69 6.00 -1.78
N ASN A 47 -4.02 6.10 -1.72
CA ASN A 47 -4.71 6.99 -0.78
C ASN A 47 -4.42 6.63 0.68
N LYS A 48 -4.44 5.35 1.03
CA LYS A 48 -4.05 4.89 2.38
C LYS A 48 -2.61 5.27 2.71
N LYS A 49 -1.70 5.14 1.74
CA LYS A 49 -0.29 5.51 1.92
C LYS A 49 -0.13 7.02 2.12
N ILE A 50 -0.89 7.84 1.39
CA ILE A 50 -0.94 9.29 1.59
C ILE A 50 -1.39 9.61 3.02
N GLU A 51 -2.52 9.05 3.45
CA GLU A 51 -3.05 9.30 4.81
C GLU A 51 -2.06 8.89 5.90
N GLN A 52 -1.38 7.75 5.73
CA GLN A 52 -0.34 7.29 6.65
C GLN A 52 0.83 8.27 6.70
N LEU A 53 1.34 8.71 5.54
CA LEU A 53 2.45 9.65 5.45
C LEU A 53 2.10 11.02 6.01
N GLU A 54 0.89 11.52 5.78
CA GLU A 54 0.41 12.78 6.36
C GLU A 54 0.36 12.71 7.88
N LYS A 55 -0.12 11.58 8.43
CA LYS A 55 -0.13 11.36 9.88
C LYS A 55 1.28 11.29 10.45
N GLU A 56 2.18 10.59 9.78
CA GLU A 56 3.59 10.51 10.17
C GLU A 56 4.27 11.88 10.12
N ASN A 57 4.06 12.63 9.05
CA ASN A 57 4.61 13.98 8.91
C ASN A 57 4.10 14.90 10.03
N LYS A 58 2.81 14.88 10.35
CA LYS A 58 2.24 15.65 11.47
C LYS A 58 2.87 15.28 12.82
N ASN A 59 3.12 13.98 13.04
CA ASN A 59 3.78 13.52 14.27
C ASN A 59 5.23 14.01 14.35
N LEU A 60 5.97 13.94 13.25
CA LEU A 60 7.35 14.42 13.15
C LEU A 60 7.43 15.94 13.34
N GLU A 61 6.52 16.70 12.74
CA GLU A 61 6.42 18.14 12.94
C GLU A 61 6.17 18.49 14.42
N SER A 62 5.25 17.80 15.08
CA SER A 62 5.00 17.97 16.52
C SER A 62 6.23 17.66 17.37
N GLU A 63 6.99 16.61 17.01
CA GLU A 63 8.23 16.27 17.68
C GLU A 63 9.30 17.36 17.49
N ILE A 64 9.51 17.83 16.27
CA ILE A 64 10.42 18.95 15.96
C ILE A 64 10.01 20.20 16.76
N ASP A 65 8.73 20.54 16.77
CA ASP A 65 8.20 21.67 17.53
C ASP A 65 8.48 21.52 19.02
N SER A 66 8.31 20.31 19.56
CA SER A 66 8.57 20.03 20.97
C SER A 66 10.05 20.22 21.34
N ILE A 67 10.96 19.80 20.46
CA ILE A 67 12.39 19.98 20.68
C ILE A 67 12.76 21.47 20.58
N LYS A 68 12.24 22.19 19.56
CA LYS A 68 12.49 23.62 19.35
C LYS A 68 11.96 24.50 20.49
N LYS A 69 10.80 24.16 21.04
CA LYS A 69 10.21 24.86 22.21
C LYS A 69 10.95 24.55 23.52
N GLY A 70 11.95 23.66 23.48
CA GLY A 70 12.84 23.41 24.60
C GLY A 70 12.25 22.51 25.67
N TYR A 71 11.28 21.63 25.36
CA TYR A 71 10.72 20.73 26.38
C TYR A 71 11.82 19.81 26.93
N PRO A 72 12.16 19.92 28.24
CA PRO A 72 13.36 19.28 28.79
C PRO A 72 13.38 17.76 28.62
N SER A 73 12.22 17.11 28.70
CA SER A 73 12.09 15.66 28.56
C SER A 73 12.45 15.14 27.16
N LYS A 74 12.14 15.89 26.10
CA LYS A 74 12.45 15.52 24.71
C LYS A 74 13.93 15.68 24.41
N ILE A 75 14.53 16.76 24.91
CA ILE A 75 15.98 16.99 24.81
C ILE A 75 16.74 15.93 25.60
N GLU A 76 16.32 15.64 26.83
CA GLU A 76 16.94 14.62 27.69
C GLU A 76 16.87 13.23 27.04
N LYS A 77 15.72 12.87 26.44
CA LYS A 77 15.58 11.61 25.71
C LYS A 77 16.60 11.49 24.57
N ILE A 78 16.74 12.53 23.73
CA ILE A 78 17.70 12.54 22.62
C ILE A 78 19.14 12.49 23.15
N ALA A 79 19.45 13.24 24.21
CA ALA A 79 20.78 13.25 24.83
C ALA A 79 21.18 11.85 25.32
N ARG A 80 20.26 11.13 25.97
CA ARG A 80 20.48 9.76 26.45
C ARG A 80 20.56 8.75 25.30
N GLU A 81 19.60 8.76 24.38
CA GLU A 81 19.49 7.72 23.34
C GLU A 81 20.50 7.89 22.20
N LYS A 82 20.77 9.12 21.74
CA LYS A 82 21.66 9.36 20.58
C LYS A 82 23.10 9.64 20.96
N TYR A 83 23.31 10.23 22.14
CA TYR A 83 24.62 10.72 22.55
C TYR A 83 25.12 10.07 23.83
N ASP A 84 24.38 9.10 24.39
CA ASP A 84 24.74 8.38 25.61
C ASP A 84 25.07 9.31 26.79
N MET A 85 24.45 10.50 26.80
CA MET A 85 24.70 11.51 27.83
C MET A 85 23.98 11.12 29.11
N ILE A 86 24.69 11.21 30.23
CA ILE A 86 24.16 11.01 31.59
C ILE A 86 24.36 12.29 32.41
N LYS A 87 23.53 12.47 33.45
CA LYS A 87 23.74 13.59 34.39
C LYS A 87 24.98 13.32 35.25
N PRO A 88 25.66 14.37 35.77
CA PRO A 88 26.89 14.20 36.56
C PRO A 88 26.75 13.30 37.79
N ASN A 89 25.54 13.10 38.28
CA ASN A 89 25.19 12.29 39.45
C ASN A 89 24.61 10.90 39.11
N GLU A 90 24.67 10.47 37.85
CA GLU A 90 24.18 9.17 37.38
C GLU A 90 25.34 8.20 37.07
N LYS A 91 25.07 6.90 37.12
CA LYS A 91 26.03 5.85 36.72
C LYS A 91 25.44 5.05 35.57
N LYS A 92 26.23 4.84 34.52
CA LYS A 92 25.89 3.95 33.40
C LYS A 92 26.10 2.49 33.83
N ILE A 93 25.15 1.62 33.50
CA ILE A 93 25.24 0.18 33.68
C ILE A 93 25.23 -0.43 32.28
N GLU A 94 26.31 -1.12 31.91
CA GLU A 94 26.39 -1.90 30.67
C GLU A 94 26.24 -3.38 31.01
N PHE A 95 25.45 -4.09 30.23
CA PHE A 95 25.31 -5.54 30.32
C PHE A 95 26.13 -6.15 29.17
N GLU A 96 27.09 -7.00 29.49
CA GLU A 96 27.75 -7.86 28.50
C GLU A 96 26.82 -9.05 28.27
N GLU A 97 26.37 -9.25 27.02
CA GLU A 97 25.72 -10.51 26.63
C GLU A 97 26.82 -11.59 26.60
N GLU A 98 26.73 -12.57 27.50
CA GLU A 98 27.58 -13.77 27.42
C GLU A 98 27.15 -14.61 26.20
N ASP A 99 28.00 -14.67 25.19
CA ASP A 99 27.87 -15.52 23.98
C ASP A 99 27.97 -17.03 24.30
#